data_AF-A0A8T4M711-F1
#
_entry.id   AF-A0A8T4M711-F1
#
_cell.length_a   1.000
_cell.length_b   1.000
_cell.length_c   1.000
_cell.angle_alpha   90.00
_cell.angle_beta   90.00
_cell.angle_gamma   90.00
#
_symmetry.space_group_name_H-M   'P 1'
#
loop_
_entity.id
_entity.type
_entity.pdbx_description
1 polymer ?
#
loop_
_entity_poly.entity_id
_entity_poly.type
_entity_poly.pdbx_seq_one_letter_code
_entity_poly.pdbx_strand_id
1 'polypeptide(L)' 'MEEAILTTKIRKWGNSYGIMIPKGFLREKKIANGEEINVIITKKHKENVLRETFGKIKFKKSTEEMMKETDKELYNE' A
#
# COMPACT_ATOMS: atom_id res chain seq x y z
N MET A 1 17.51 -0.44 -15.94
CA MET A 1 17.87 0.22 -14.66
C MET A 1 17.06 -0.47 -13.57
N GLU A 2 17.69 -0.93 -12.50
CA GLU A 2 16.99 -1.68 -11.45
C GLU A 2 16.26 -0.69 -10.53
N GLU A 3 14.93 -0.73 -10.53
CA GLU A 3 14.11 0.12 -9.66
C GLU A 3 14.23 -0.36 -8.21
N ALA A 4 14.73 0.51 -7.33
CA ALA A 4 14.89 0.18 -5.91
C ALA A 4 13.74 0.82 -5.12
N ILE A 5 12.80 0.01 -4.65
CA ILE A 5 11.62 0.48 -3.91
C ILE A 5 11.91 0.42 -2.40
N LEU A 6 11.83 1.58 -1.73
CA LEU A 6 11.96 1.69 -0.27
C LEU A 6 10.72 2.35 0.33
N THR A 7 10.06 1.64 1.25
CA THR A 7 8.99 2.23 2.08
C THR A 7 9.59 2.72 3.40
N THR A 8 9.53 4.02 3.65
CA THR A 8 10.02 4.63 4.89
C THR A 8 9.06 5.71 5.40
N LYS A 9 9.27 6.15 6.64
CA LYS A 9 8.51 7.26 7.24
C LYS A 9 9.24 8.57 6.98
N ILE A 10 8.48 9.57 6.56
CA ILE A 10 8.96 10.95 6.44
C ILE A 10 9.16 11.50 7.85
N ARG A 11 10.26 12.22 8.10
CA ARG A 11 10.56 12.89 9.37
C ARG A 11 10.86 14.37 9.14
N LYS A 12 10.61 15.20 10.15
CA LYS A 12 10.95 16.62 10.14
C LYS A 12 12.39 16.83 10.60
N TRP A 13 13.15 17.60 9.83
CA TRP A 13 14.51 18.05 10.13
C TRP A 13 14.57 19.57 10.00
N GLY A 14 14.58 20.28 11.13
CA GLY A 14 14.49 21.74 11.15
C GLY A 14 13.21 22.22 10.45
N ASN A 15 13.38 23.01 9.38
CA ASN A 15 12.27 23.52 8.56
C ASN A 15 11.96 22.66 7.32
N SER A 16 12.53 21.46 7.22
CA SER A 16 12.36 20.56 6.07
C SER A 16 11.83 19.19 6.48
N TYR A 17 11.34 18.43 5.51
CA TYR A 17 11.03 17.03 5.66
C TYR A 17 12.04 16.18 4.90
N GLY A 18 12.46 15.07 5.51
CA GLY A 18 13.42 14.14 4.94
C GLY A 18 12.92 12.70 5.03
N ILE A 19 13.45 11.86 4.16
CA ILE A 19 13.31 10.40 4.22
C ILE A 19 14.60 9.80 4.77
N MET A 20 14.48 8.84 5.70
CA MET A 20 15.64 8.10 6.18
C MET A 20 15.83 6.84 5.34
N ILE A 21 16.99 6.75 4.68
CA ILE A 21 17.41 5.58 3.91
C ILE A 21 18.35 4.74 4.78
N PRO A 22 18.06 3.45 5.03
CA PRO A 22 18.96 2.58 5.79
C PRO A 22 20.34 2.46 5.13
N LYS A 23 21.40 2.47 5.95
CA LYS A 23 22.80 2.35 5.46
C LYS A 23 23.04 1.07 4.65
N GLY A 24 22.38 -0.04 5.02
CA GLY A 24 22.46 -1.30 4.29
C GLY A 24 21.94 -1.19 2.85
N PHE A 25 20.80 -0.52 2.68
CA PHE A 25 20.19 -0.27 1.38
C PHE A 25 21.11 0.55 0.47
N LEU A 26 21.72 1.62 1.00
CA LEU A 26 22.71 2.41 0.27
C LEU A 26 23.93 1.59 -0.15
N ARG A 27 24.43 0.72 0.75
CA ARG A 27 25.59 -0.14 0.48
C ARG A 27 25.31 -1.15 -0.63
N GLU A 28 24.15 -1.80 -0.60
CA GLU A 28 23.72 -2.76 -1.64
C GLU A 28 23.61 -2.10 -3.01
N LYS A 29 23.10 -0.87 -3.04
CA LYS A 29 22.96 -0.08 -4.27
C LYS A 29 24.21 0.74 -4.63
N LYS A 30 25.29 0.61 -3.85
CA LYS A 30 26.58 1.30 -4.03
C LYS A 30 26.45 2.83 -4.14
N ILE A 31 25.48 3.40 -3.44
CA ILE A 31 25.24 4.86 -3.40
C ILE A 31 26.11 5.46 -2.29
N ALA A 32 26.90 6.47 -2.64
CA ALA A 32 27.77 7.16 -1.70
C ALA A 32 27.02 8.27 -0.94
N ASN A 33 27.57 8.66 0.21
CA ASN A 33 27.07 9.85 0.91
C ASN A 33 27.40 11.10 0.08
N GLY A 34 26.44 12.00 -0.09
CA GLY A 34 26.58 13.25 -0.87
C GLY A 34 26.32 13.10 -2.35
N GLU A 35 25.99 11.90 -2.82
CA GLU A 35 25.61 11.65 -4.21
C GLU A 35 24.18 12.16 -4.47
N GLU A 36 23.98 12.80 -5.63
CA GLU A 36 22.65 13.22 -6.07
C GLU A 36 21.86 12.02 -6.59
N ILE A 37 20.59 11.91 -6.17
CA ILE A 37 19.71 10.82 -6.59
C ILE A 37 18.36 11.37 -7.05
N ASN A 38 17.76 10.70 -8.02
CA ASN A 38 16.37 10.91 -8.39
C ASN A 38 15.45 10.10 -7.47
N VAL A 39 14.39 10.73 -6.95
CA VAL A 39 13.45 10.10 -6.01
C VAL A 39 12.03 10.15 -6.57
N ILE A 40 11.37 8.99 -6.63
CA ILE A 40 9.94 8.88 -6.94
C ILE A 40 9.20 8.64 -5.61
N ILE A 41 8.29 9.54 -5.25
CA ILE A 41 7.53 9.46 -4.00
C ILE A 41 6.11 9.02 -4.29
N THR A 42 5.72 7.87 -3.74
CA THR A 42 4.33 7.38 -3.76
C THR A 42 3.79 7.27 -2.34
N LYS A 43 2.53 7.69 -2.14
CA LYS A 43 1.87 7.52 -0.85
C LYS A 43 1.47 6.05 -0.70
N LYS A 44 1.83 5.44 0.44
CA LYS A 44 1.26 4.14 0.81
C LYS A 44 -0.24 4.33 1.03
N HIS A 45 -1.07 3.87 0.10
CA HIS A 45 -2.50 3.76 0.35
C HIS A 45 -2.67 2.79 1.52
N LYS A 46 -3.31 3.24 2.61
CA LYS A 46 -3.85 2.29 3.59
C LYS A 46 -4.86 1.47 2.80
N GLU A 47 -4.68 0.16 2.77
CA GLU A 47 -5.65 -0.81 2.29
C GLU A 47 -7.01 -0.49 2.89
N ASN A 48 -7.79 0.30 2.19
CA ASN A 48 -9.15 0.62 2.55
C ASN A 48 -10.01 0.74 1.29
N VAL A 49 -9.49 0.41 0.11
CA VAL A 49 -10.33 0.29 -1.08
C VAL A 49 -11.43 -0.75 -0.79
N LEU A 50 -11.07 -1.93 -0.26
CA LEU A 50 -12.04 -2.95 0.16
C LEU A 50 -12.98 -2.44 1.27
N ARG A 51 -12.47 -1.82 2.34
CA ARG A 51 -13.31 -1.33 3.45
C ARG A 51 -14.25 -0.19 3.04
N GLU A 52 -13.82 0.65 2.11
CA GLU A 52 -14.62 1.73 1.52
C GLU A 52 -15.65 1.22 0.51
N THR A 53 -15.37 0.11 -0.19
CA THR A 53 -16.34 -0.57 -1.06
C THR A 53 -17.38 -1.34 -0.23
N PHE A 54 -16.96 -2.15 0.76
CA PHE A 54 -17.85 -2.92 1.64
C PHE A 54 -18.66 -2.05 2.61
N GLY A 55 -18.16 -0.87 2.99
CA GLY A 55 -18.90 0.08 3.84
C GLY A 55 -19.90 0.97 3.10
N LYS A 56 -19.76 1.12 1.77
CA LYS A 56 -20.68 1.92 0.93
C LYS A 56 -21.80 1.09 0.31
N ILE A 57 -21.59 -0.21 0.09
CA ILE A 57 -22.66 -1.12 -0.32
C ILE A 57 -23.45 -1.46 0.95
N LYS A 58 -24.56 -0.75 1.18
CA LYS A 58 -25.60 -1.24 2.09
C LYS A 58 -26.14 -2.53 1.48
N PHE A 59 -25.53 -3.67 1.80
CA PHE A 59 -26.11 -4.96 1.50
C PHE A 59 -27.47 -4.99 2.19
N LYS A 60 -28.52 -4.85 1.38
CA LYS A 60 -29.91 -4.89 1.83
C LYS A 60 -30.30 -6.29 2.32
N LYS A 61 -29.42 -7.26 2.08
CA LYS A 61 -29.52 -8.66 2.45
C LYS A 61 -28.50 -8.99 3.54
N SER A 62 -28.90 -9.81 4.49
CA SER A 62 -28.03 -10.38 5.51
C SER A 62 -26.97 -11.31 4.89
N THR A 63 -25.86 -11.51 5.60
CA THR A 63 -24.81 -12.47 5.20
C THR A 63 -25.39 -13.86 4.92
N GLU A 64 -26.42 -14.25 5.66
CA GLU A 64 -27.07 -15.55 5.50
C GLU A 64 -27.90 -15.68 4.21
N GLU A 65 -28.55 -14.61 3.77
CA GLU A 65 -29.25 -14.59 2.48
C GLU A 65 -28.27 -14.69 1.31
N MET A 66 -27.10 -14.05 1.42
CA MET A 66 -26.05 -14.12 0.39
C MET A 66 -25.45 -15.52 0.28
N MET A 67 -25.22 -16.21 1.40
CA MET A 67 -24.75 -17.60 1.39
C MET A 67 -25.78 -18.55 0.78
N LYS A 68 -27.07 -18.39 1.12
CA LYS A 68 -28.16 -19.20 0.54
C LYS A 68 -28.31 -19.01 -0.97
N GLU A 69 -28.12 -17.79 -1.47
CA GLU A 69 -28.15 -17.53 -2.93
C GLU A 69 -26.95 -18.17 -3.63
N THR A 70 -25.76 -18.08 -3.04
CA THR A 70 -24.54 -18.67 -3.60
C THR A 70 -24.62 -20.19 -3.65
N ASP A 71 -25.12 -20.83 -2.59
CA ASP A 71 -25.35 -22.28 -2.57
C ASP A 71 -26.39 -22.70 -3.61
N LYS A 72 -27.47 -21.92 -3.76
CA LYS A 72 -28.51 -22.21 -4.75
C LYS A 72 -27.99 -22.07 -6.19
N GLU A 73 -27.07 -21.16 -6.46
CA GLU A 73 -26.43 -21.03 -7.78
C GLU A 73 -25.41 -22.16 -8.04
N LEU A 74 -24.69 -22.64 -7.01
CA LEU A 74 -23.71 -23.73 -7.17
C LEU A 74 -24.33 -25.13 -7.37
N TYR A 75 -25.54 -25.36 -6.86
CA TYR A 75 -26.20 -26.68 -6.89
C TYR A 75 -27.33 -26.80 -7.93
N ASN A 76 -27.58 -25.77 -8.74
CA ASN A 76 -28.50 -25.84 -9.88
C ASN A 76 -27.70 -25.79 -11.20
N GLU A 77 -27.03 -26.90 -11.52
CA GLU A 77 -26.69 -27.32 -12.89
C GLU A 77 -27.38 -28.65 -13.17
#